data_AF-A0A7V3UQR8-F1
#
_entry.id   AF-A0A7V3UQR8-F1
#
_cell.length_a   1.000
_cell.length_b   1.000
_cell.length_c   1.000
_cell.angle_alpha   90.00
_cell.angle_beta   90.00
_cell.angle_gamma   90.00
#
_symmetry.space_group_name_H-M   'P 1'
#
loop_
_entity.id
_entity.type
_entity.pdbx_description
1 polymer ?
#
loop_
_entity_poly.entity_id
_entity_poly.type
_entity_poly.pdbx_seq_one_letter_code
_entity_poly.pdbx_strand_id
1 'polypeptide(L)'
;MNTKALYIIIGILVLIIVAGGFFFLTNNQSAQQSSTQRSVSNQQAQTSAPDTTMVDCGELKNPQCFFDRMSSCLPVKAKLTGNDGSSIEIAILGVENEKCHFQRKLNGEMNLNCFFPKGTLNWETIDQTFGNDHGLQKVVDDACKPAGW
;
A
#
# COMPACT_ATOMS: atom_id res chain seq x y z
N MET A 1 -14.41 -36.92 26.56
CA MET A 1 -13.37 -35.88 26.78
C MET A 1 -13.05 -35.88 28.27
N ASN A 2 -11.77 -36.06 28.63
CA ASN A 2 -11.38 -36.16 30.03
C ASN A 2 -11.71 -34.86 30.76
N THR A 3 -12.48 -34.93 31.85
CA THR A 3 -12.90 -33.77 32.66
C THR A 3 -11.70 -32.92 33.08
N LYS A 4 -10.56 -33.56 33.33
CA LYS A 4 -9.28 -32.90 33.62
C LYS A 4 -8.73 -32.05 32.45
N ALA A 5 -8.88 -32.51 31.21
CA ALA A 5 -8.45 -31.77 30.03
C ALA A 5 -9.36 -30.56 29.74
N LEU A 6 -10.65 -30.66 30.09
CA LEU A 6 -11.62 -29.58 29.90
C LEU A 6 -11.34 -28.39 30.85
N TYR A 7 -10.94 -28.65 32.09
CA TYR A 7 -10.53 -27.59 33.03
C TYR A 7 -9.24 -26.87 32.63
N ILE A 8 -8.28 -27.58 32.02
CA ILE A 8 -7.03 -26.97 31.53
C ILE A 8 -7.32 -26.00 30.39
N ILE A 9 -8.19 -26.38 29.45
CA ILE A 9 -8.56 -25.53 28.30
C ILE A 9 -9.31 -24.27 28.78
N ILE A 10 -10.24 -24.41 29.73
CA ILE A 10 -10.96 -23.26 30.30
C ILE A 10 -9.99 -22.32 31.04
N GLY A 11 -9.02 -22.86 31.79
CA GLY A 11 -8.01 -22.06 32.50
C GLY A 11 -7.17 -21.20 31.55
N ILE A 12 -6.75 -21.74 30.41
CA ILE A 12 -5.97 -21.01 29.40
C ILE A 12 -6.82 -19.91 28.74
N LEU A 13 -8.08 -20.19 28.42
CA LEU A 13 -9.00 -19.22 27.81
C LEU A 13 -9.25 -18.01 28.71
N VAL A 14 -9.42 -18.22 30.02
CA VAL A 14 -9.60 -17.12 30.99
C VAL A 14 -8.34 -16.25 31.10
N LEU A 15 -7.15 -16.84 31.08
CA LEU A 15 -5.88 -16.10 31.15
C LEU A 15 -5.66 -15.16 29.94
N ILE A 16 -6.06 -15.59 28.74
CA ILE A 16 -5.94 -14.77 27.52
C ILE A 16 -6.89 -13.56 27.58
N ILE A 17 -8.10 -13.73 28.11
CA ILE A 17 -9.08 -12.63 28.23
C ILE A 17 -8.63 -11.59 29.26
N VAL A 18 -8.04 -12.02 30.39
CA VAL A 18 -7.54 -11.09 31.42
C VAL A 18 -6.31 -10.32 30.93
N ALA A 19 -5.40 -10.97 30.19
CA ALA A 19 -4.22 -10.29 29.62
C ALA A 19 -4.58 -9.36 28.44
N GLY A 20 -5.51 -9.77 27.57
CA GLY A 20 -5.96 -8.96 26.43
C GLY A 20 -6.88 -7.80 26.85
N GLY A 21 -7.72 -7.99 27.87
CA GLY A 21 -8.62 -6.95 28.39
C GLY A 21 -7.91 -5.83 29.12
N PHE A 22 -6.79 -6.12 29.81
CA PHE A 22 -6.03 -5.11 30.54
C PHE A 22 -5.18 -4.22 29.62
N PHE A 23 -4.71 -4.75 28.48
CA PHE A 23 -3.93 -3.97 27.51
C PHE A 23 -4.78 -2.94 26.73
N PHE A 24 -6.09 -3.17 26.61
CA PHE A 24 -6.98 -2.28 25.85
C PHE A 24 -7.53 -1.09 26.66
N LEU A 25 -7.39 -1.10 28.00
CA LEU A 25 -7.98 -0.07 28.88
C LEU A 25 -6.99 1.02 29.33
N THR A 26 -5.69 0.93 29.01
CA THR A 26 -4.68 1.90 29.48
C THR A 26 -4.16 2.86 28.41
N ASN A 27 -4.71 2.87 27.18
CA ASN A 27 -4.16 3.69 26.09
C ASN A 27 -5.11 4.76 25.52
N ASN A 28 -6.04 5.30 26.31
CA ASN A 28 -6.79 6.49 25.89
C ASN A 28 -7.21 7.37 27.08
N GLN A 29 -6.24 8.09 27.66
CA GLN A 29 -6.54 9.28 28.44
C GLN A 29 -5.37 10.27 28.45
N SER A 30 -5.39 11.24 27.53
CA SER A 30 -4.75 12.56 27.56
C SER A 30 -5.30 13.32 26.35
N ALA A 31 -6.00 14.44 26.40
CA ALA A 31 -6.34 15.33 27.49
C ALA A 31 -7.61 16.10 27.10
N GLN A 32 -8.54 16.23 28.03
CA GLN A 32 -9.60 17.22 27.98
C GLN A 32 -9.33 18.19 29.13
N GLN A 33 -8.91 19.43 28.84
CA GLN A 33 -9.20 20.55 29.73
C GLN A 33 -9.12 21.92 29.04
N SER A 34 -10.20 22.67 29.27
CA SER A 34 -10.30 24.13 29.37
C SER A 34 -10.35 25.00 28.11
N SER A 35 -11.58 25.17 27.65
CA SER A 35 -12.22 26.44 27.23
C SER A 35 -11.38 27.73 27.32
N THR A 36 -11.07 28.34 26.18
CA THR A 36 -11.31 29.77 25.93
C THR A 36 -11.65 29.97 24.45
N GLN A 37 -12.83 30.54 24.26
CA GLN A 37 -13.55 30.87 23.04
C GLN A 37 -12.78 31.80 22.11
N ARG A 38 -12.57 31.40 20.83
CA ARG A 38 -12.58 32.30 19.66
C ARG A 38 -12.73 31.50 18.34
N SER A 39 -13.84 31.80 17.66
CA SER A 39 -14.21 31.56 16.25
C SER A 39 -14.06 30.16 15.63
N VAL A 40 -15.23 29.55 15.48
CA VAL A 40 -15.71 28.77 14.32
C VAL A 40 -14.79 28.77 13.09
N SER A 41 -14.18 27.63 12.80
CA SER A 41 -14.23 27.02 11.46
C SER A 41 -13.95 25.53 11.58
N ASN A 42 -14.79 24.73 10.95
CA ASN A 42 -14.85 23.27 11.02
C ASN A 42 -13.51 22.60 10.71
N GLN A 43 -12.88 21.96 11.71
CA GLN A 43 -12.00 20.82 11.46
C GLN A 43 -12.89 19.59 11.32
N GLN A 44 -13.42 19.40 10.11
CA GLN A 44 -13.83 18.08 9.68
C GLN A 44 -12.61 17.18 9.79
N ALA A 45 -12.78 16.04 10.46
CA ALA A 45 -12.01 14.85 10.13
C ALA A 45 -12.23 14.62 8.63
N GLN A 46 -11.31 15.15 7.83
CA GLN A 46 -11.33 15.01 6.40
C GLN A 46 -11.01 13.55 6.18
N THR A 47 -12.07 12.75 6.01
CA THR A 47 -11.97 11.51 5.25
C THR A 47 -11.61 12.00 3.87
N SER A 48 -10.32 12.27 3.64
CA SER A 48 -9.82 12.71 2.36
C SER A 48 -10.24 11.61 1.40
N ALA A 49 -11.14 11.94 0.48
CA ALA A 49 -11.30 11.12 -0.71
C ALA A 49 -9.88 10.80 -1.21
N PRO A 50 -9.61 9.56 -1.66
CA PRO A 50 -8.27 9.20 -2.13
C PRO A 50 -7.80 10.29 -3.09
N ASP A 51 -6.63 10.88 -2.83
CA ASP A 51 -6.07 11.91 -3.70
C ASP A 51 -5.87 11.27 -5.08
N THR A 52 -6.81 11.51 -5.98
CA THR A 52 -6.83 10.91 -7.32
C THR A 52 -5.91 11.67 -8.28
N THR A 53 -5.22 12.70 -7.79
CA THR A 53 -4.38 13.55 -8.63
C THR A 53 -3.13 12.79 -9.03
N MET A 54 -2.94 12.58 -10.34
CA MET A 54 -1.72 11.98 -10.86
C MET A 54 -0.51 12.87 -10.56
N VAL A 55 0.40 12.42 -9.70
CA VAL A 55 1.64 13.15 -9.40
C VAL A 55 2.75 12.72 -10.36
N ASP A 56 3.41 13.70 -10.98
CA ASP A 56 4.58 13.47 -11.84
C ASP A 56 5.86 13.68 -11.02
N CYS A 57 6.59 12.60 -10.74
CA CYS A 57 7.88 12.65 -10.07
C CYS A 57 9.05 12.91 -11.05
N GLY A 58 8.79 13.02 -12.35
CA GLY A 58 9.79 13.27 -13.38
C GLY A 58 10.82 12.16 -13.50
N GLU A 59 12.09 12.57 -13.51
CA GLU A 59 13.30 11.74 -13.42
C GLU A 59 13.29 10.78 -12.23
N LEU A 60 13.25 9.44 -12.38
CA LEU A 60 13.44 8.52 -11.23
C LEU A 60 14.91 8.47 -10.74
N LYS A 61 15.55 9.64 -10.61
CA LYS A 61 16.89 9.84 -10.01
C LYS A 61 16.82 9.91 -8.48
N ASN A 62 15.70 10.41 -7.95
CA ASN A 62 15.39 10.40 -6.53
C ASN A 62 14.03 9.71 -6.33
N PRO A 63 14.01 8.42 -5.98
CA PRO A 63 12.79 7.62 -6.05
C PRO A 63 11.78 7.91 -4.93
N GLN A 64 12.14 8.76 -3.96
CA GLN A 64 11.32 9.02 -2.77
C GLN A 64 9.89 9.49 -3.12
N CYS A 65 9.77 10.43 -4.07
CA CYS A 65 8.47 10.93 -4.53
C CYS A 65 7.54 9.81 -5.03
N PHE A 66 8.11 8.83 -5.74
CA PHE A 66 7.37 7.70 -6.27
C PHE A 66 7.05 6.67 -5.17
N PHE A 67 8.02 6.37 -4.30
CA PHE A 67 7.88 5.38 -3.24
C PHE A 67 6.88 5.77 -2.16
N ASP A 68 6.84 7.04 -1.77
CA ASP A 68 5.88 7.55 -0.79
C ASP A 68 4.44 7.27 -1.24
N ARG A 69 4.18 7.40 -2.54
CA ARG A 69 2.86 7.14 -3.15
C ARG A 69 2.60 5.67 -3.47
N MET A 70 3.63 4.94 -3.87
CA MET A 70 3.54 3.52 -4.20
C MET A 70 3.03 2.68 -3.02
N SER A 71 3.55 2.94 -1.82
CA SER A 71 3.17 2.20 -0.60
C SER A 71 1.66 2.24 -0.32
N SER A 72 0.99 3.31 -0.76
CA SER A 72 -0.43 3.57 -0.55
C SER A 72 -1.26 3.43 -1.83
N CYS A 73 -0.67 2.92 -2.92
CA CYS A 73 -1.32 2.83 -4.23
C CYS A 73 -1.91 4.16 -4.71
N LEU A 74 -1.24 5.27 -4.40
CA LEU A 74 -1.69 6.59 -4.83
C LEU A 74 -1.23 6.88 -6.27
N PRO A 75 -2.02 7.64 -7.05
CA PRO A 75 -1.66 7.97 -8.41
C PRO A 75 -0.32 8.70 -8.52
N VAL A 76 0.63 8.08 -9.22
CA VAL A 76 1.97 8.64 -9.42
C VAL A 76 2.58 8.09 -10.70
N LYS A 77 3.40 8.89 -11.37
CA LYS A 77 4.19 8.47 -12.53
C LYS A 77 5.61 8.97 -12.45
N ALA A 78 6.52 8.24 -13.10
CA ALA A 78 7.91 8.60 -13.22
C ALA A 78 8.50 8.06 -14.52
N LYS A 79 9.62 8.64 -14.94
CA LYS A 79 10.37 8.25 -16.14
C LYS A 79 11.70 7.63 -15.77
N LEU A 80 12.05 6.59 -16.50
CA LEU A 80 13.36 5.95 -16.50
C LEU A 80 13.91 5.94 -17.92
N THR A 81 15.23 5.86 -18.02
CA THR A 81 15.93 5.62 -19.29
C THR A 81 16.51 4.22 -19.22
N GLY A 82 16.12 3.35 -20.14
CA GLY A 82 16.69 2.02 -20.28
C GLY A 82 18.17 2.08 -20.66
N ASN A 83 18.89 0.99 -20.42
CA ASN A 83 20.32 0.90 -20.78
C ASN A 83 20.56 1.01 -22.30
N ASP A 84 19.54 0.69 -23.09
CA ASP A 84 19.47 0.81 -24.55
C ASP A 84 19.03 2.21 -25.03
N GLY A 85 18.78 3.15 -24.11
CA GLY A 85 18.25 4.48 -24.40
C GLY A 85 16.73 4.54 -24.55
N SER A 86 16.02 3.42 -24.36
CA SER A 86 14.56 3.39 -24.42
C SER A 86 13.93 4.27 -23.33
N SER A 87 12.86 4.98 -23.67
CA SER A 87 12.10 5.78 -22.71
C SER A 87 11.09 4.89 -22.00
N ILE A 88 11.21 4.78 -20.69
CA ILE A 88 10.35 3.94 -19.87
C ILE A 88 9.53 4.86 -18.97
N GLU A 89 8.21 4.76 -19.02
CA GLU A 89 7.31 5.43 -18.07
C GLU A 89 6.67 4.37 -17.18
N ILE A 90 6.79 4.53 -15.87
CA ILE A 90 6.07 3.72 -14.88
C ILE A 90 5.00 4.59 -14.22
N ALA A 91 3.83 4.00 -13.97
CA ALA A 91 2.74 4.68 -13.32
C ALA A 91 1.98 3.75 -12.38
N ILE A 92 1.50 4.30 -11.28
CA ILE A 92 0.47 3.72 -10.43
C ILE A 92 -0.76 4.58 -10.66
N LEU A 93 -1.86 3.98 -11.09
CA LEU A 93 -3.08 4.72 -11.42
C LEU A 93 -4.03 4.88 -10.23
N GLY A 94 -3.80 4.10 -9.17
CA GLY A 94 -4.68 4.05 -8.01
C GLY A 94 -5.01 2.63 -7.58
N VAL A 95 -6.08 2.51 -6.82
CA VAL A 95 -6.71 1.23 -6.49
C VAL A 95 -7.87 0.98 -7.47
N GLU A 96 -7.81 -0.14 -8.19
CA GLU A 96 -8.89 -0.64 -9.05
C GLU A 96 -9.23 -2.08 -8.64
N ASN A 97 -10.51 -2.38 -8.40
CA ASN A 97 -10.96 -3.72 -7.97
C ASN A 97 -10.17 -4.25 -6.75
N GLU A 98 -9.96 -3.40 -5.75
CA GLU A 98 -9.17 -3.67 -4.54
C GLU A 98 -7.67 -3.97 -4.75
N LYS A 99 -7.17 -3.81 -5.97
CA LYS A 99 -5.77 -4.05 -6.37
C LYS A 99 -5.09 -2.74 -6.77
N CYS A 100 -3.77 -2.68 -6.60
CA CYS A 100 -2.92 -1.60 -7.03
C CYS A 100 -2.74 -1.67 -8.56
N HIS A 101 -3.22 -0.66 -9.27
CA HIS A 101 -3.11 -0.61 -10.73
C HIS A 101 -1.78 -0.01 -11.14
N PHE A 102 -0.86 -0.86 -11.59
CA PHE A 102 0.46 -0.46 -12.09
C PHE A 102 0.49 -0.58 -13.62
N GLN A 103 1.13 0.39 -14.28
CA GLN A 103 1.35 0.39 -15.71
C GLN A 103 2.81 0.70 -16.03
N ARG A 104 3.31 0.07 -17.09
CA ARG A 104 4.58 0.43 -17.73
C ARG A 104 4.36 0.71 -19.20
N LYS A 105 4.92 1.83 -19.67
CA LYS A 105 5.04 2.16 -21.09
C LYS A 105 6.49 2.11 -21.52
N LEU A 106 6.72 1.60 -22.73
CA LEU A 106 8.01 1.64 -23.41
C LEU A 106 7.83 2.51 -24.66
N ASN A 107 8.65 3.56 -24.79
CA ASN A 107 8.61 4.52 -25.89
C ASN A 107 7.22 5.13 -26.12
N GLY A 108 6.47 5.35 -25.03
CA GLY A 108 5.12 5.93 -25.06
C GLY A 108 3.99 4.91 -25.28
N GLU A 109 4.31 3.68 -25.66
CA GLU A 109 3.33 2.62 -25.85
C GLU A 109 3.15 1.80 -24.57
N MET A 110 1.91 1.50 -24.20
CA MET A 110 1.64 0.61 -23.08
C MET A 110 2.22 -0.76 -23.38
N ASN A 111 3.08 -1.25 -22.49
CA ASN A 111 3.74 -2.54 -22.62
C ASN A 111 3.29 -3.53 -21.54
N LEU A 112 3.00 -3.01 -20.33
CA LEU A 112 2.60 -3.84 -19.20
C LEU A 112 1.46 -3.18 -18.44
N ASN A 113 0.47 -3.98 -18.08
CA ASN A 113 -0.68 -3.55 -17.28
C ASN A 113 -0.91 -4.57 -16.15
N CYS A 114 -0.81 -4.13 -14.89
CA CYS A 114 -0.78 -5.00 -13.73
C CYS A 114 -1.77 -4.58 -12.64
N PHE A 115 -2.35 -5.57 -11.97
CA PHE A 115 -3.25 -5.40 -10.82
C PHE A 115 -2.69 -6.18 -9.63
N PHE A 116 -1.84 -5.54 -8.84
CA PHE A 116 -1.18 -6.16 -7.70
C PHE A 116 -2.08 -6.17 -6.47
N PRO A 117 -2.18 -7.28 -5.72
CA PRO A 117 -2.82 -7.27 -4.40
C PRO A 117 -2.20 -6.20 -3.48
N LYS A 118 -3.01 -5.59 -2.60
CA LYS A 118 -2.50 -4.60 -1.63
C LYS A 118 -1.34 -5.18 -0.82
N GLY A 119 -0.28 -4.38 -0.64
CA GLY A 119 0.93 -4.78 0.09
C GLY A 119 1.93 -5.62 -0.71
N THR A 120 1.59 -6.03 -1.94
CA THR A 120 2.54 -6.77 -2.81
C THR A 120 3.29 -5.86 -3.79
N LEU A 121 2.75 -4.68 -4.12
CA LEU A 121 3.47 -3.71 -4.94
C LEU A 121 4.56 -3.03 -4.11
N ASN A 122 5.81 -3.40 -4.37
CA ASN A 122 7.02 -2.80 -3.81
C ASN A 122 8.10 -2.66 -4.91
N TRP A 123 9.26 -2.12 -4.55
CA TRP A 123 10.33 -1.91 -5.52
C TRP A 123 10.85 -3.21 -6.15
N GLU A 124 11.05 -4.26 -5.37
CA GLU A 124 11.50 -5.58 -5.86
C GLU A 124 10.51 -6.17 -6.87
N THR A 125 9.22 -6.02 -6.61
CA THR A 125 8.15 -6.47 -7.51
C THR A 125 8.16 -5.68 -8.81
N ILE A 126 8.32 -4.36 -8.74
CA ILE A 126 8.47 -3.50 -9.93
C ILE A 126 9.73 -3.89 -10.70
N ASP A 127 10.85 -4.08 -10.03
CA ASP A 127 12.13 -4.45 -10.65
C ASP A 127 12.06 -5.81 -11.33
N GLN A 128 11.32 -6.77 -10.75
CA GLN A 128 11.00 -8.05 -11.40
C GLN A 128 10.22 -7.89 -12.69
N THR A 129 9.37 -6.88 -12.83
CA THR A 129 8.69 -6.62 -14.13
C THR A 129 9.66 -6.29 -15.26
N PHE A 130 10.88 -5.83 -14.94
CA PHE A 130 11.95 -5.57 -15.90
C PHE A 130 12.81 -6.80 -16.21
N GLY A 131 12.51 -7.96 -15.61
CA GLY A 131 13.25 -9.21 -15.80
C GLY A 131 14.38 -9.43 -14.80
N ASN A 132 14.50 -8.58 -13.77
CA ASN A 132 15.46 -8.76 -12.69
C ASN A 132 14.89 -9.76 -11.68
N ASP A 133 15.52 -10.92 -11.51
CA ASP A 133 14.94 -11.97 -10.66
C ASP A 133 15.07 -11.64 -9.16
N HIS A 134 13.91 -11.55 -8.49
CA HIS A 134 13.78 -11.40 -7.03
C HIS A 134 13.00 -12.58 -6.40
N GLY A 135 12.71 -13.64 -7.16
CA GLY A 135 11.86 -14.75 -6.70
C GLY A 135 10.36 -14.41 -6.61
N LEU A 136 9.93 -13.28 -7.16
CA LEU A 136 8.56 -12.78 -7.16
C LEU A 136 7.84 -13.01 -8.50
N GLN A 137 8.38 -13.86 -9.38
CA GLN A 137 7.85 -14.07 -10.74
C GLN A 137 6.37 -14.44 -10.73
N LYS A 138 5.97 -15.32 -9.80
CA LYS A 138 4.56 -15.70 -9.65
C LYS A 138 3.66 -14.51 -9.31
N VAL A 139 4.12 -13.58 -8.46
CA VAL A 139 3.37 -12.37 -8.11
C VAL A 139 3.17 -11.49 -9.35
N VAL A 140 4.23 -11.35 -10.17
CA VAL A 140 4.18 -10.59 -11.42
C VAL A 140 3.27 -11.29 -12.45
N ASP A 141 3.41 -12.59 -12.65
CA ASP A 141 2.61 -13.36 -13.62
C ASP A 141 1.12 -13.37 -13.26
N ASP A 142 0.77 -13.49 -11.97
CA ASP A 142 -0.61 -13.47 -11.51
C ASP A 142 -1.24 -12.06 -11.61
N ALA A 143 -0.43 -11.00 -11.51
CA ALA A 143 -0.89 -9.62 -11.49
C ALA A 143 -0.88 -8.95 -12.88
N CYS A 144 0.06 -9.29 -13.74
CA CYS A 144 0.38 -8.55 -14.96
C CYS A 144 -0.13 -9.24 -16.22
N LYS A 145 -0.57 -8.42 -17.18
CA LYS A 145 -0.83 -8.85 -18.55
C LYS A 145 0.00 -8.00 -19.51
N PRO A 146 0.55 -8.59 -20.58
CA PRO A 146 1.08 -7.81 -21.69
C PRO A 146 -0.03 -6.90 -22.21
N ALA A 147 0.27 -5.63 -22.43
CA ALA A 147 -0.69 -4.74 -23.06
C ALA A 147 -0.79 -5.07 -24.56
N GLY A 148 -2.01 -5.29 -25.07
CA GLY A 148 -2.25 -5.55 -26.50
C GLY A 148 -2.89 -6.89 -26.88
N TRP A 149 -3.72 -7.49 -26.01
CA TRP A 149 -4.55 -8.66 -26.34
C TRP A 149 -6.03 -8.35 -26.13
#